data_AF-A0A843AMS1-F1
#
_entry.id   AF-A0A843AMS1-F1
#
_cell.length_a   1.000
_cell.length_b   1.000
_cell.length_c   1.000
_cell.angle_alpha   90.00
_cell.angle_beta   90.00
_cell.angle_gamma   90.00
#
_symmetry.space_group_name_H-M   'P 1'
#
loop_
_entity.id
_entity.type
_entity.pdbx_description
1 polymer ?
#
loop_
_entity_poly.entity_id
_entity_poly.type
_entity_poly.pdbx_seq_one_letter_code
_entity_poly.pdbx_strand_id
1 'polypeptide(L)'
;MRPHLEVHLRERTLVLPCQATEERSHCTSPFGDWLGAIVLCSCGSMVRLDQATVHRRRMLGKPVECHHCRNRRVALEKEEMDSEFYGREME
;
A
#
# COMPACT_ATOMS: atom_id res chain seq x y z
N MET A 1 6.99 15.36 5.41
CA MET A 1 7.23 13.94 5.71
C MET A 1 6.83 13.10 4.52
N ARG A 2 7.74 12.30 3.96
CA ARG A 2 7.43 11.37 2.86
C ARG A 2 6.82 10.08 3.44
N PRO A 3 5.63 9.63 3.03
CA PRO A 3 5.05 8.40 3.54
C PRO A 3 5.78 7.22 2.91
N HIS A 4 6.75 6.69 3.62
CA HIS A 4 7.45 5.48 3.22
C HIS A 4 7.15 4.39 4.25
N LEU A 5 6.72 3.23 3.77
CA LEU A 5 6.62 2.00 4.57
C LEU A 5 7.96 1.30 4.44
N GLU A 6 8.76 1.36 5.50
CA GLU A 6 10.06 0.70 5.57
C GLU A 6 9.82 -0.80 5.82
N VAL A 7 9.87 -1.59 4.75
CA VAL A 7 9.78 -3.06 4.87
C VAL A 7 11.21 -3.60 4.88
N HIS A 8 11.70 -3.95 6.07
CA HIS A 8 13.04 -4.53 6.23
C HIS A 8 13.17 -5.83 5.43
N LEU A 9 14.06 -5.81 4.43
CA LEU A 9 14.47 -6.98 3.66
C LEU A 9 15.52 -7.75 4.47
N ARG A 10 15.16 -8.93 4.98
CA ARG A 10 16.15 -9.98 5.26
C ARG A 10 16.10 -11.00 4.12
N GLU A 11 17.22 -11.12 3.40
CA GLU A 11 17.56 -12.29 2.57
C GLU A 11 16.63 -12.62 1.38
N ARG A 12 16.31 -11.63 0.54
CA ARG A 12 15.59 -11.80 -0.74
C ARG A 12 14.18 -12.40 -0.63
N THR A 13 13.67 -12.60 0.58
CA THR A 13 12.30 -13.02 0.84
C THR A 13 11.66 -11.96 1.72
N LEU A 14 10.53 -11.40 1.28
CA LEU A 14 9.76 -10.45 2.10
C LEU A 14 9.12 -11.22 3.24
N VAL A 15 9.80 -11.28 4.39
CA VAL A 15 9.22 -11.80 5.62
C VAL A 15 8.37 -10.69 6.21
N LEU A 16 7.07 -10.71 5.90
CA LEU A 16 6.09 -10.00 6.72
C LEU A 16 6.19 -10.58 8.14
N PRO A 17 6.16 -9.75 9.20
CA PRO A 17 6.21 -10.26 10.57
C PRO A 17 5.00 -11.16 10.78
N CYS A 18 5.23 -12.47 10.66
CA CYS A 18 4.28 -13.50 11.01
C CYS A 18 4.13 -13.40 12.53
N GLN A 19 3.08 -12.76 13.00
CA GLN A 19 2.69 -12.87 14.39
C GLN A 19 2.32 -14.34 14.59
N ALA A 20 3.25 -15.08 15.20
CA ALA A 20 3.06 -16.44 15.64
C ALA A 20 2.04 -16.45 16.79
N THR A 21 0.76 -16.40 16.42
CA THR A 21 -0.37 -16.76 17.28
C THR A 21 -1.38 -17.49 16.40
N GLU A 22 -1.12 -18.79 16.23
CA GLU A 22 -2.06 -19.92 16.13
C GLU A 22 -3.34 -19.89 15.26
N GLU A 23 -3.57 -18.88 14.44
CA GLU A 23 -4.62 -18.96 13.42
C GLU A 23 -4.05 -18.54 12.07
N ARG A 24 -3.47 -19.52 11.36
CA ARG A 24 -3.37 -19.45 9.89
C ARG A 24 -4.81 -19.41 9.37
N SER A 25 -5.42 -18.24 9.39
CA SER A 25 -6.65 -17.99 8.63
C SER A 25 -6.25 -18.10 7.17
N HIS A 26 -6.46 -19.30 6.61
CA HIS A 26 -6.42 -19.54 5.17
C HIS A 26 -7.57 -18.75 4.54
N CYS A 27 -7.39 -17.43 4.40
CA CYS A 27 -8.28 -16.62 3.61
C CYS A 27 -7.91 -16.89 2.15
N THR A 28 -8.83 -17.37 1.34
CA THR A 28 -8.58 -17.54 -0.10
C THR A 28 -8.63 -16.16 -0.76
N SER A 29 -7.53 -15.75 -1.38
CA SER A 29 -7.49 -14.55 -2.23
C SER A 29 -7.90 -14.95 -3.65
N PRO A 30 -8.52 -14.07 -4.45
CA PRO A 30 -8.78 -14.30 -5.88
C PRO A 30 -7.50 -14.59 -6.70
N PHE A 31 -6.33 -14.45 -6.08
CA PHE A 31 -5.02 -14.60 -6.69
C PHE A 31 -4.17 -15.74 -6.07
N GLY A 32 -4.77 -16.63 -5.27
CA GLY A 32 -4.09 -17.76 -4.61
C GLY A 32 -4.22 -17.72 -3.08
N ASP A 33 -3.35 -18.48 -2.39
CA ASP A 33 -3.30 -18.48 -0.93
C ASP A 33 -2.95 -17.08 -0.41
N TRP A 34 -3.78 -16.54 0.50
CA TRP A 34 -3.50 -15.26 1.14
C TRP A 34 -2.42 -15.45 2.20
N LEU A 35 -1.21 -14.99 1.88
CA LEU A 35 -0.12 -14.83 2.82
C LEU A 35 0.00 -13.35 3.13
N GLY A 36 -0.62 -12.92 4.24
CA GLY A 36 -0.66 -11.52 4.60
C GLY A 36 -0.40 -11.25 6.07
N ALA A 37 -0.14 -9.99 6.38
CA ALA A 37 0.05 -9.49 7.74
C ALA A 37 -0.68 -8.15 7.91
N ILE A 38 -1.06 -7.85 9.14
CA ILE A 38 -1.52 -6.51 9.52
C ILE A 38 -0.29 -5.68 9.85
N VAL A 39 -0.14 -4.53 9.19
CA VAL A 39 0.97 -3.60 9.41
C VAL A 39 0.43 -2.22 9.75
N LEU A 40 1.20 -1.46 10.54
CA LEU A 40 0.93 -0.06 10.82
C LEU A 40 1.59 0.81 9.75
N CYS A 41 0.80 1.62 9.04
CA CYS A 41 1.32 2.62 8.12
C CYS A 41 1.83 3.84 8.90
N SER A 42 2.79 4.58 8.33
CA SER A 42 3.29 5.84 8.89
C SER A 42 2.23 6.94 8.98
N CYS A 43 1.09 6.82 8.29
CA CYS A 43 -0.07 7.69 8.50
C CYS A 43 -0.92 7.32 9.71
N GLY A 44 -0.56 6.26 10.46
CA GLY A 44 -1.31 5.76 11.63
C GLY A 44 -2.39 4.73 11.30
N SER A 45 -2.65 4.41 10.03
CA SER A 45 -3.66 3.42 9.65
C SER A 45 -3.12 1.99 9.75
N MET A 46 -3.88 1.10 10.39
CA MET A 46 -3.64 -0.35 10.31
C MET A 46 -4.14 -0.89 8.96
N VAL A 47 -3.30 -1.65 8.26
CA VAL A 47 -3.64 -2.22 6.95
C VAL A 47 -3.25 -3.68 6.82
N ARG A 48 -4.11 -4.45 6.16
CA ARG A 48 -3.79 -5.82 5.73
C ARG A 48 -2.96 -5.75 4.45
N LEU A 49 -1.71 -6.19 4.51
CA LEU A 49 -0.85 -6.37 3.35
C LEU A 49 -0.83 -7.82 2.94
N ASP A 50 -1.06 -8.06 1.65
CA ASP A 50 -0.97 -9.36 1.00
C ASP A 50 0.36 -9.45 0.24
N GLN A 51 1.11 -10.55 0.44
CA GLN A 51 2.44 -10.74 -0.15
C GLN A 51 2.40 -10.72 -1.68
N ALA A 52 1.39 -11.35 -2.30
CA ALA A 52 1.24 -11.34 -3.76
C ALA A 52 0.98 -9.92 -4.30
N THR A 53 0.20 -9.12 -3.56
CA THR A 53 -0.07 -7.72 -3.88
C THR A 53 1.17 -6.85 -3.75
N VAL A 54 1.96 -7.01 -2.68
CA VAL A 54 3.24 -6.31 -2.50
C VAL A 54 4.21 -6.68 -3.63
N HIS A 55 4.36 -7.96 -3.93
CA HIS A 55 5.22 -8.45 -5.00
C HIS A 55 4.84 -7.85 -6.36
N ARG A 56 3.56 -7.92 -6.73
CA ARG A 56 3.07 -7.35 -8.00
C ARG A 56 3.28 -5.84 -8.10
N ARG A 57 3.00 -5.09 -7.03
CA ARG A 57 3.23 -3.64 -7.01
C ARG A 57 4.69 -3.32 -7.29
N ARG A 58 5.62 -4.01 -6.62
CA ARG A 58 7.06 -3.84 -6.85
C ARG A 58 7.50 -4.23 -8.26
N MET A 59 7.01 -5.35 -8.80
CA MET A 59 7.30 -5.78 -10.17
C MET A 59 6.87 -4.75 -11.22
N LEU A 60 5.77 -4.02 -10.96
CA LEU A 60 5.29 -2.96 -11.84
C LEU A 60 5.98 -1.60 -11.57
N GLY A 61 6.98 -1.55 -10.70
CA GLY A 61 7.61 -0.29 -10.27
C GLY A 61 6.66 0.64 -9.51
N LYS A 62 5.54 0.12 -8.98
CA LYS A 62 4.53 0.91 -8.26
C LYS A 62 4.81 0.90 -6.76
N PRO A 63 4.57 2.02 -6.06
CA PRO A 63 4.74 2.09 -4.62
C PRO A 63 3.72 1.19 -3.91
N VAL A 64 4.12 0.68 -2.74
CA VAL A 64 3.25 -0.03 -1.81
C VAL A 64 2.77 0.97 -0.79
N GLU A 65 1.50 1.37 -0.90
CA GLU A 65 0.88 2.40 -0.08
C GLU A 65 -0.35 1.83 0.63
N CYS A 66 -0.64 2.32 1.84
CA CYS A 66 -1.93 2.09 2.46
C CYS A 66 -3.03 2.81 1.65
N HIS A 67 -4.28 2.37 1.79
CA HIS A 67 -5.41 2.99 1.10
C HIS A 67 -5.52 4.50 1.40
N HIS A 68 -5.24 4.92 2.64
CA HIS A 68 -5.33 6.31 3.05
C HIS A 68 -4.27 7.20 2.37
N CYS A 69 -2.99 6.82 2.42
CA CYS A 69 -1.92 7.53 1.72
C CYS A 69 -2.13 7.55 0.20
N ARG A 70 -2.53 6.40 -0.38
CA ARG A 70 -2.83 6.32 -1.81
C ARG A 70 -3.94 7.29 -2.19
N ASN A 71 -5.06 7.27 -1.46
CA ASN A 71 -6.19 8.15 -1.75
C ASN A 71 -5.82 9.62 -1.61
N ARG A 72 -5.06 9.97 -0.57
CA ARG A 72 -4.55 11.34 -0.40
C ARG A 72 -3.68 11.78 -1.57
N ARG A 73 -2.75 10.93 -2.02
CA ARG A 73 -1.89 11.25 -3.18
C ARG A 73 -2.71 11.42 -4.46
N VAL A 74 -3.63 10.48 -4.74
CA VAL A 74 -4.51 10.56 -5.91
C VAL A 74 -5.41 11.80 -5.87
N ALA A 75 -5.91 12.18 -4.70
CA ALA A 75 -6.68 13.41 -4.54
C ALA A 75 -5.86 14.66 -4.85
N LEU A 76 -4.63 14.75 -4.35
CA LEU A 76 -3.71 15.87 -4.65
C LEU A 76 -3.35 15.92 -6.14
N GLU A 77 -3.03 14.77 -6.77
CA GLU A 77 -2.76 14.69 -8.21
C GLU A 77 -3.99 15.12 -9.02
N LYS A 78 -5.19 14.75 -8.58
CA LYS A 78 -6.44 15.17 -9.20
C LYS A 78 -6.67 16.67 -9.05
N GLU A 79 -6.47 17.23 -7.86
CA GLU A 79 -6.61 18.68 -7.61
C GLU A 79 -5.63 19.50 -8.46
N GLU A 80 -4.38 19.04 -8.57
CA GLU A 80 -3.36 19.65 -9.43
C GLU A 80 -3.81 19.65 -10.90
N MET A 81 -4.22 18.49 -11.42
CA MET A 81 -4.77 18.40 -12.78
C MET A 81 -6.01 19.29 -12.95
N ASP A 82 -6.98 19.21 -12.06
CA ASP A 82 -8.21 20.00 -12.15
C ASP A 82 -7.87 21.51 -12.14
N SER A 83 -6.84 21.94 -11.39
CA SER A 83 -6.38 23.33 -11.40
C SER A 83 -5.75 23.76 -12.74
N GLU A 84 -5.03 22.89 -13.43
CA GLU A 84 -4.46 23.18 -14.75
C GLU A 84 -5.53 23.31 -15.84
N PHE A 85 -6.60 22.50 -15.74
CA PHE A 85 -7.67 22.45 -16.74
C PHE A 85 -8.79 23.47 -16.48
N TYR A 86 -9.16 23.71 -15.23
CA TYR A 86 -10.27 24.60 -14.85
C TYR A 86 -9.83 25.92 -14.20
N GLY A 87 -8.54 26.06 -13.83
CA GLY A 87 -7.99 27.25 -13.16
C GLY A 87 -7.76 28.45 -14.08
N ARG A 88 -8.38 28.49 -15.27
CA ARG A 88 -8.33 29.63 -16.18
C ARG A 88 -9.71 30.05 -16.69
N GLU A 89 -10.68 30.18 -15.78
CA GLU A 89 -11.92 30.93 -16.01
C GLU A 89 -12.40 31.58 -14.71
N MET A 90 -11.70 32.62 -14.24
CA MET A 90 -12.25 33.74 -13.47
C MET A 90 -11.14 34.79 -13.24
N GLU A 91 -11.20 35.83 -14.08
CA GLU A 91 -10.50 37.15 -14.02
C GLU A 91 -9.01 37.25 -14.35
#